data_AF-A0AAU4SXF0-F1
#
_entry.id   AF-A0AAU4SXF0-F1
#
_cell.length_a   1.000
_cell.length_b   1.000
_cell.length_c   1.000
_cell.angle_alpha   90.00
_cell.angle_beta   90.00
_cell.angle_gamma   90.00
#
_symmetry.space_group_name_H-M   'P 1'
#
loop_
_entity.id
_entity.type
_entity.pdbx_description
1 polymer ?
#
loop_
_entity_poly.entity_id
_entity_poly.type
_entity_poly.pdbx_seq_one_letter_code
_entity_poly.pdbx_strand_id
1 'polypeptide(L)'
;MAIVRFSISMPAEVRDRIREHAADAGLDVSTFLAIAAQAQMDQQDRVREIFEPFQKARTEAEEQAGTGVWAGDDIEPTEGEQAEVDAILGSAPHNEAAA
;
A
#
# COMPACT_ATOMS: atom_id res chain seq x y z
N MET A 1 10.35 23.49 19.81
CA MET A 1 9.77 22.92 18.57
C MET A 1 9.29 24.09 17.72
N ALA A 2 9.74 24.20 16.46
CA ALA A 2 9.37 25.32 15.60
C ALA A 2 7.95 25.14 15.05
N ILE A 3 7.14 26.20 15.03
CA ILE A 3 5.82 26.18 14.41
C ILE A 3 6.01 26.25 12.89
N VAL A 4 5.70 25.16 12.20
CA VAL A 4 5.73 25.11 10.72
C VAL A 4 4.37 25.58 10.21
N ARG A 5 4.35 26.66 9.43
CA ARG A 5 3.14 27.18 8.78
C ARG A 5 3.08 26.66 7.36
N PHE A 6 1.92 26.11 6.98
CA PHE A 6 1.66 25.61 5.64
C PHE A 6 0.37 26.26 5.10
N SER A 7 0.33 26.50 3.79
CA SER A 7 -0.88 26.92 3.10
C SER A 7 -1.52 25.71 2.44
N ILE A 8 -2.83 25.55 2.61
CA ILE A 8 -3.60 24.47 1.98
C ILE A 8 -4.59 25.11 1.02
N SER A 9 -4.50 24.73 -0.25
CA SER A 9 -5.55 25.03 -1.21
C SER A 9 -6.71 24.06 -1.01
N MET A 10 -7.91 24.61 -0.91
CA MET A 10 -9.14 23.83 -0.81
C MET A 10 -10.29 24.57 -1.51
N PRO A 11 -11.30 23.84 -2.00
CA PRO A 11 -12.51 24.44 -2.56
C PRO A 11 -13.20 25.39 -1.57
N ALA A 12 -13.82 26.45 -2.07
CA ALA A 12 -14.50 27.45 -1.25
C ALA A 12 -15.59 26.83 -0.36
N GLU A 13 -16.40 25.92 -0.92
CA GLU A 13 -17.46 25.20 -0.20
C GLU A 13 -16.94 24.37 1.00
N VAL A 14 -15.71 23.86 0.89
CA VAL A 14 -15.07 23.11 1.97
C VAL A 14 -14.58 24.07 3.06
N ARG A 15 -13.98 25.19 2.64
CA ARG A 15 -13.52 26.24 3.55
C ARG A 15 -14.66 26.83 4.36
N ASP A 16 -15.79 27.12 3.73
CA ASP A 16 -16.94 27.74 4.38
C ASP A 16 -17.56 26.80 5.43
N ARG A 17 -17.72 25.52 5.08
CA ARG A 17 -18.16 24.49 6.05
C ARG A 17 -17.21 24.35 7.23
N ILE A 18 -15.89 24.35 7.00
CA ILE A 18 -14.90 24.28 8.08
C ILE A 18 -15.01 25.51 8.98
N ARG A 19 -15.25 26.69 8.40
CA ARG A 19 -15.41 27.94 9.16
C ARG A 19 -16.64 27.90 10.06
N GLU A 20 -17.76 27.38 9.56
CA GLU A 20 -18.97 27.18 10.34
C GLU A 20 -18.72 26.21 11.50
N HIS A 21 -18.11 25.05 11.24
CA HIS A 21 -17.82 24.06 12.28
C HIS A 21 -16.83 24.58 13.34
N ALA A 22 -15.84 25.37 12.93
CA ALA A 22 -14.92 26.01 13.86
C ALA A 22 -15.64 27.05 14.73
N ALA A 23 -16.53 27.84 14.13
CA ALA A 23 -17.34 28.83 14.85
C ALA A 23 -18.30 28.18 15.86
N ASP A 24 -18.95 27.07 15.48
CA ASP A 24 -19.83 26.28 16.37
C ASP A 24 -19.06 25.70 17.57
N ALA A 25 -17.80 25.32 17.36
CA ALA A 25 -16.91 24.86 18.41
C ALA A 25 -16.27 26.00 19.24
N GLY A 26 -16.48 27.27 18.85
CA GLY A 26 -15.84 28.44 19.47
C GLY A 26 -14.32 28.50 19.25
N LEU A 27 -13.82 27.86 18.20
CA LEU A 27 -12.39 27.74 17.89
C LEU A 27 -12.03 28.56 16.64
N ASP A 28 -10.79 29.05 16.60
CA ASP A 28 -10.23 29.58 15.35
C ASP A 28 -10.04 28.46 14.32
N VAL A 29 -10.21 28.77 13.05
CA VAL A 29 -10.11 27.81 11.93
C VAL A 29 -8.75 27.11 11.93
N SER A 30 -7.66 27.82 12.23
CA SER A 30 -6.32 27.22 12.28
C SER A 30 -6.17 26.22 13.42
N THR A 31 -6.75 26.52 14.59
CA THR A 31 -6.77 25.62 15.75
C THR A 31 -7.64 24.40 15.48
N PHE A 32 -8.83 24.59 14.91
CA PHE A 32 -9.72 23.51 14.52
C PHE A 32 -9.04 22.54 13.53
N LEU A 33 -8.38 23.08 12.50
CA LEU A 33 -7.63 22.27 11.53
C LEU A 33 -6.45 21.53 12.15
N ALA A 34 -5.73 22.14 13.08
CA ALA A 34 -4.63 21.47 13.78
C ALA A 34 -5.13 20.28 14.61
N ILE A 35 -6.23 20.45 15.34
CA ILE A 35 -6.84 19.37 16.14
C ILE A 35 -7.37 18.26 15.22
N ALA A 36 -8.04 18.60 14.12
CA ALA A 36 -8.54 17.63 13.15
C ALA A 36 -7.39 16.83 12.51
N ALA A 37 -6.29 17.50 12.14
CA ALA A 37 -5.11 16.85 11.61
C ALA A 37 -4.47 15.90 12.62
N GLN A 38 -4.38 16.31 13.89
CA GLN A 38 -3.88 15.44 14.96
C GLN A 38 -4.77 14.22 15.16
N ALA A 39 -6.10 14.40 15.20
CA ALA A 39 -7.04 13.30 15.32
C ALA A 39 -6.94 12.32 14.15
N GLN A 40 -6.70 12.82 12.93
CA GLN A 40 -6.48 12.00 11.75
C GLN A 40 -5.16 11.22 11.83
N MET A 41 -4.08 11.86 12.29
CA MET A 41 -2.79 11.19 12.53
C MET A 41 -2.93 10.09 13.58
N ASP A 42 -3.56 10.38 14.72
CA ASP A 42 -3.78 9.41 15.80
C ASP A 42 -4.65 8.22 15.35
N GLN A 43 -5.58 8.44 14.41
CA GLN A 43 -6.35 7.36 13.81
C GLN A 43 -5.49 6.52 12.86
N GLN A 44 -4.67 7.15 12.02
CA GLN A 44 -3.77 6.45 11.09
C GLN A 44 -2.68 5.67 11.82
N ASP A 45 -2.11 6.23 12.88
CA ASP A 45 -1.11 5.54 13.72
C ASP A 45 -1.72 4.32 14.40
N ARG A 46 -2.93 4.43 14.96
CA ARG A 46 -3.68 3.28 15.49
C ARG A 46 -3.96 2.21 14.44
N VAL A 47 -4.31 2.60 13.21
CA VAL A 47 -4.48 1.63 12.11
C VAL A 47 -3.13 0.97 11.80
N ARG A 48 -2.05 1.75 11.72
CA ARG A 48 -0.71 1.23 11.41
C ARG A 48 -0.21 0.25 12.47
N GLU A 49 -0.43 0.50 13.75
CA GLU A 49 -0.11 -0.42 14.85
C GLU A 49 -0.86 -1.76 14.72
N ILE A 50 -2.11 -1.76 14.27
CA ILE A 50 -2.89 -3.00 14.06
C ILE A 50 -2.34 -3.81 12.88
N PHE A 51 -1.85 -3.14 11.84
CA PHE A 51 -1.35 -3.78 10.62
C PHE A 51 0.14 -4.12 10.65
N GLU A 52 0.91 -3.58 11.59
CA GLU A 52 2.34 -3.85 11.76
C GLU A 52 2.66 -5.35 11.96
N PRO A 53 1.92 -6.12 12.78
CA PRO A 53 2.14 -7.56 12.91
C PRO A 53 1.91 -8.34 11.61
N PHE A 54 0.92 -7.93 10.81
CA PHE A 54 0.61 -8.56 9.52
C PHE A 54 1.68 -8.24 8.47
N GLN A 55 2.18 -7.01 8.45
CA GLN A 55 3.30 -6.66 7.57
C GLN A 55 4.56 -7.42 7.96
N LYS A 56 4.85 -7.54 9.26
CA LYS A 56 5.98 -8.34 9.74
C LYS A 56 5.85 -9.82 9.35
N ALA A 57 4.68 -10.42 9.56
CA ALA A 57 4.42 -11.80 9.15
C ALA A 57 4.54 -12.00 7.63
N ARG A 58 4.15 -10.99 6.84
CA ARG A 58 4.32 -11.00 5.39
C ARG A 58 5.79 -10.87 4.98
N THR A 59 6.55 -9.96 5.59
CA THR A 59 8.00 -9.83 5.32
C THR A 59 8.74 -11.11 5.70
N GLU A 60 8.43 -11.71 6.86
CA GLU A 60 9.00 -13.00 7.27
C GLU A 60 8.64 -14.12 6.27
N ALA A 61 7.40 -14.14 5.78
CA ALA A 61 6.98 -15.10 4.75
C ALA A 61 7.65 -14.84 3.38
N GLU A 62 7.85 -13.58 2.99
CA GLU A 62 8.54 -13.20 1.75
C GLU A 62 10.05 -13.54 1.81
N GLU A 63 10.72 -13.32 2.94
CA GLU A 63 12.10 -13.73 3.18
C GLU A 63 12.26 -15.26 3.14
N GLN A 64 11.30 -15.98 3.75
CA GLN A 64 11.27 -17.44 3.73
C GLN A 64 10.95 -18.00 2.33
N ALA A 65 10.11 -17.31 1.55
CA ALA A 65 9.75 -17.70 0.20
C ALA A 65 10.82 -17.34 -0.84
N GLY A 66 11.65 -16.32 -0.58
CA GLY A 66 12.68 -15.83 -1.51
C GLY A 66 13.99 -16.62 -1.51
N THR A 67 14.12 -17.65 -0.68
CA THR A 67 15.40 -18.38 -0.50
C THR A 67 15.29 -19.90 -0.59
N GLY A 68 14.08 -20.46 -0.73
CA GLY A 68 13.88 -21.89 -0.84
C GLY A 68 13.71 -22.33 -2.29
N VAL A 69 14.55 -23.25 -2.75
CA VAL A 69 14.18 -24.20 -3.81
C VAL A 69 12.87 -24.83 -3.35
N TRP A 70 11.77 -24.60 -4.07
CA TRP A 70 10.49 -25.19 -3.69
C TRP A 70 10.63 -26.70 -3.76
N ALA A 71 10.00 -27.45 -2.85
CA ALA A 71 9.98 -28.91 -2.93
C ALA A 71 9.26 -29.31 -4.23
N GLY A 72 10.03 -29.50 -5.31
CA GLY A 72 9.52 -29.62 -6.68
C GLY A 72 10.33 -28.87 -7.74
N ASP A 73 11.16 -27.89 -7.39
CA ASP A 73 12.00 -27.15 -8.35
C ASP A 73 13.10 -28.02 -8.99
N ASP A 74 13.50 -29.09 -8.30
CA ASP A 74 14.47 -30.08 -8.81
C ASP A 74 13.82 -31.12 -9.73
N ILE A 75 12.48 -31.13 -9.81
CA ILE A 75 11.72 -32.12 -10.56
C ILE A 75 11.48 -31.56 -11.96
N GLU A 76 12.32 -31.99 -12.91
CA GLU A 76 12.05 -31.72 -14.32
C GLU A 76 10.74 -32.41 -14.74
N PRO A 77 9.82 -31.69 -15.41
CA PRO A 77 8.62 -32.29 -15.98
C PRO A 77 9.01 -33.42 -16.93
N THR A 78 8.28 -34.53 -16.88
CA THR A 78 8.42 -35.55 -17.92
C THR A 78 7.96 -34.99 -19.27
N GLU A 79 8.41 -35.59 -20.38
CA GLU A 79 8.03 -35.13 -21.73
C GLU A 79 6.50 -35.06 -21.94
N GLY A 80 5.75 -35.95 -21.28
CA GLY A 80 4.28 -35.94 -21.30
C GLY A 80 3.67 -34.76 -20.54
N GLU A 81 4.19 -34.46 -19.35
CA GLU A 81 3.75 -33.32 -18.54
C GLU A 81 4.14 -31.98 -19.18
N GLN A 82 5.30 -31.91 -19.84
CA GLN A 82 5.73 -30.74 -20.59
C GLN A 82 4.79 -30.43 -21.76
N ALA A 83 4.33 -31.47 -22.48
CA ALA A 83 3.38 -31.30 -23.58
C ALA A 83 2.00 -30.81 -23.11
N GLU A 84 1.55 -31.24 -21.92
CA GLU A 84 0.32 -30.75 -21.30
C GLU A 84 0.44 -29.28 -20.88
N VAL A 85 1.58 -28.90 -20.30
CA VAL A 85 1.89 -27.51 -19.93
C VAL A 85 1.96 -26.61 -21.17
N ASP A 86 2.62 -27.05 -22.23
CA ASP A 86 2.73 -26.30 -23.49
C ASP A 86 1.37 -26.12 -24.19
N ALA A 87 0.47 -27.09 -24.06
CA ALA A 87 -0.90 -27.01 -24.57
C ALA A 87 -1.75 -26.00 -23.78
N ILE A 88 -1.53 -25.86 -22.47
CA ILE A 88 -2.25 -24.94 -21.59
C ILE A 88 -1.70 -23.51 -21.70
N LEU A 89 -0.37 -23.37 -21.69
CA LEU A 89 0.31 -22.07 -21.70
C LEU A 89 0.46 -21.49 -23.11
N GLY A 90 0.22 -22.29 -24.15
CA GLY A 90 0.26 -21.84 -25.54
C GLY A 90 1.64 -21.33 -25.92
N SER A 91 2.57 -22.24 -26.23
CA SER A 91 3.90 -21.87 -26.69
C SER A 91 3.83 -21.06 -28.00
N ALA A 92 3.95 -19.74 -27.89
CA ALA A 92 4.50 -18.94 -28.97
C ALA A 92 6.02 -19.05 -28.84
N PRO A 93 6.73 -19.67 -29.79
CA PRO A 93 8.18 -19.66 -29.76
C PRO A 93 8.62 -18.21 -29.98
N HIS A 94 9.20 -17.59 -28.95
CA HIS A 94 9.98 -16.38 -29.10
C HIS A 94 11.27 -16.76 -29.84
N ASN A 95 11.15 -16.92 -31.16
CA ASN A 95 12.27 -17.07 -32.06
C ASN A 95 12.86 -15.69 -32.31
N GLU A 96 13.71 -15.22 -31.40
CA GLU A 96 14.61 -14.10 -31.65
C GLU A 96 16.05 -14.58 -31.48
N ALA A 97 16.48 -15.42 -32.42
CA ALA A 97 17.88 -15.62 -32.73
C ALA A 97 18.12 -15.45 -34.24
N ALA A 98 18.95 -14.46 -34.54
CA ALA A 98 19.79 -14.32 -35.73
C ALA A 98 19.12 -14.03 -37.10
N ALA A 99 19.21 -12.75 -37.50
CA ALA A 99 19.68 -12.34 -38.83
C ALA A 99 20.25 -10.91 -38.76
#